data_AF-A0A2G2MXP9-F1
#
_entry.id   AF-A0A2G2MXP9-F1
#
_cell.length_a   1.000
_cell.length_b   1.000
_cell.length_c   1.000
_cell.angle_alpha   90.00
_cell.angle_beta   90.00
_cell.angle_gamma   90.00
#
_symmetry.space_group_name_H-M   'P 1'
#
loop_
_entity.id
_entity.type
_entity.pdbx_description
1 polymer ?
#
loop_
_entity_poly.entity_id
_entity_poly.type
_entity_poly.pdbx_seq_one_letter_code
_entity_poly.pdbx_strand_id
1 'polypeptide(L)'
;MKDIDLENDALLLVEQNFYFLQTGSFFTALAKEYPLVTTNNMHISKNFGEHEYQFNTLIIKEMLEDMHTSSKDELVLFEYFVEMNAFRGICMAMVEALRLHGDFKIFIEEKLNAQYEDFFDLLSFVRNVLSHNIHADIYLDRKDYEGTHQRRLRQHRGSKIQFDFKYAAHLPQMKAPSIEYGFSSSIDLDFLKEDTAFLDVLSLWELMMIAELCFNLVIFYKLSSES
;
A
#
# COMPACT_ATOMS: atom_id res chain seq x y z
N MET A 1 -21.90 -22.93 -10.94
CA MET A 1 -21.03 -22.05 -10.14
C MET A 1 -19.86 -21.69 -11.03
N LYS A 2 -19.56 -20.40 -11.25
CA LYS A 2 -18.24 -20.04 -11.74
C LYS A 2 -17.25 -20.43 -10.66
N ASP A 3 -16.20 -21.17 -11.00
CA ASP A 3 -15.09 -21.38 -10.07
C ASP A 3 -14.58 -20.00 -9.64
N ILE A 4 -14.43 -19.82 -8.32
CA ILE A 4 -13.88 -18.59 -7.77
C ILE A 4 -12.38 -18.64 -8.03
N ASP A 5 -11.92 -17.74 -8.89
CA ASP A 5 -10.50 -17.59 -9.19
C ASP A 5 -9.86 -16.66 -8.15
N LEU A 6 -9.45 -17.25 -7.03
CA LEU A 6 -8.91 -16.53 -5.90
C LEU A 6 -7.61 -15.78 -6.23
N GLU A 7 -6.81 -16.27 -7.18
CA GLU A 7 -5.59 -15.58 -7.62
C GLU A 7 -5.99 -14.30 -8.36
N ASN A 8 -6.85 -14.41 -9.38
CA ASN A 8 -7.30 -13.24 -10.14
C ASN A 8 -8.05 -12.21 -9.28
N ASP A 9 -8.85 -12.66 -8.31
CA ASP A 9 -9.52 -11.77 -7.36
C ASP A 9 -8.49 -11.01 -6.50
N ALA A 10 -7.44 -11.67 -6.01
CA ALA A 10 -6.39 -11.02 -5.24
C ALA A 10 -5.59 -10.01 -6.09
N LEU A 11 -5.23 -10.37 -7.33
CA LEU A 11 -4.54 -9.46 -8.25
C LEU A 11 -5.40 -8.23 -8.58
N LEU A 12 -6.70 -8.42 -8.81
CA LEU A 12 -7.63 -7.33 -9.06
C LEU A 12 -7.75 -6.39 -7.84
N LEU A 13 -7.72 -6.92 -6.62
CA LEU A 13 -7.73 -6.11 -5.41
C LEU A 13 -6.46 -5.26 -5.27
N VAL A 14 -5.29 -5.76 -5.65
CA VAL A 14 -4.06 -4.94 -5.70
C VAL A 14 -4.26 -3.73 -6.62
N GLU A 15 -4.78 -3.95 -7.82
CA GLU A 15 -5.04 -2.88 -8.79
C GLU A 15 -6.05 -1.85 -8.27
N GLN A 16 -7.20 -2.31 -7.78
CA GLN A 16 -8.25 -1.42 -7.30
C GLN A 16 -7.79 -0.55 -6.13
N ASN A 17 -7.02 -1.12 -5.20
CA ASN A 17 -6.46 -0.35 -4.08
C ASN A 17 -5.36 0.60 -4.55
N PHE A 18 -4.57 0.26 -5.58
CA PHE A 18 -3.60 1.20 -6.13
C PHE A 18 -4.27 2.37 -6.86
N TYR A 19 -5.36 2.13 -7.60
CA TYR A 19 -6.16 3.23 -8.17
C TYR A 19 -6.76 4.11 -7.08
N PHE A 20 -7.27 3.51 -6.00
CA PHE A 20 -7.77 4.25 -4.84
C PHE A 20 -6.68 5.13 -4.20
N LEU A 21 -5.47 4.57 -3.99
CA LEU A 21 -4.29 5.30 -3.49
C LEU A 21 -3.98 6.51 -4.37
N GLN A 22 -3.73 6.28 -5.66
CA GLN A 22 -3.31 7.33 -6.59
C GLN A 22 -4.34 8.45 -6.69
N THR A 23 -5.63 8.09 -6.78
CA THR A 23 -6.70 9.07 -6.92
C THR A 23 -6.91 9.86 -5.62
N GLY A 24 -6.87 9.19 -4.46
CA GLY A 24 -7.05 9.85 -3.17
C GLY A 24 -5.86 10.75 -2.79
N SER A 25 -4.61 10.29 -3.01
CA SER A 25 -3.41 11.11 -2.81
C SER A 25 -3.39 12.31 -3.77
N PHE A 26 -3.79 12.12 -5.04
CA PHE A 26 -3.96 13.22 -5.98
C PHE A 26 -4.98 14.26 -5.50
N PHE A 27 -6.15 13.83 -5.02
CA PHE A 27 -7.16 14.77 -4.50
C PHE A 27 -6.66 15.52 -3.26
N THR A 28 -5.91 14.86 -2.39
CA THR A 28 -5.29 15.51 -1.23
C THR A 28 -4.29 16.58 -1.69
N ALA A 29 -3.37 16.24 -2.58
CA ALA A 29 -2.39 17.18 -3.11
C ALA A 29 -3.08 18.37 -3.81
N LEU A 30 -4.16 18.11 -4.55
CA LEU A 30 -4.96 19.14 -5.19
C LEU A 30 -5.65 20.06 -4.16
N ALA A 31 -6.23 19.50 -3.09
CA ALA A 31 -6.89 20.26 -2.03
C ALA A 31 -5.91 21.08 -1.17
N LYS A 32 -4.70 20.56 -0.95
CA LYS A 32 -3.59 21.31 -0.34
C LYS A 32 -3.20 22.51 -1.20
N GLU A 33 -3.08 22.33 -2.52
CA GLU A 33 -2.65 23.40 -3.43
C GLU A 33 -3.72 24.45 -3.69
N TYR A 34 -4.99 24.05 -3.81
CA TYR A 34 -6.08 24.94 -4.22
C TYR A 34 -7.23 24.94 -3.18
N PRO A 35 -7.81 26.11 -2.87
CA PRO A 35 -8.99 26.18 -2.03
C PRO A 35 -10.21 25.64 -2.79
N LEU A 36 -10.48 24.34 -2.64
CA LEU A 36 -11.62 23.66 -3.28
C LEU A 36 -12.97 24.02 -2.63
N VAL A 37 -12.94 24.74 -1.51
CA VAL A 37 -14.11 25.24 -0.79
C VAL A 37 -14.68 26.42 -1.57
N THR A 38 -15.76 26.19 -2.31
CA THR A 38 -16.52 27.28 -2.92
C THR A 38 -17.53 27.81 -1.90
N THR A 39 -17.43 29.10 -1.59
CA THR A 39 -18.46 29.82 -0.84
C THR A 39 -19.74 29.80 -1.68
N ASN A 40 -20.68 28.96 -1.25
CA ASN A 40 -22.09 28.87 -1.65
C ASN A 40 -22.41 27.69 -2.59
N ASN A 41 -23.18 26.73 -2.05
CA ASN A 41 -23.96 25.71 -2.77
C ASN A 41 -23.22 24.46 -3.28
N MET A 42 -22.43 23.79 -2.45
CA MET A 42 -22.18 22.36 -2.67
C MET A 42 -23.47 21.60 -2.36
N HIS A 43 -24.31 21.35 -3.36
CA HIS A 43 -25.32 20.30 -3.28
C HIS A 43 -24.77 19.08 -3.99
N ILE A 44 -24.20 18.16 -3.22
CA ILE A 44 -23.62 16.92 -3.72
C ILE A 44 -24.49 15.79 -3.22
N SER A 45 -24.97 14.97 -4.14
CA SER A 45 -25.79 13.81 -3.85
C SER A 45 -25.44 12.64 -4.77
N LYS A 46 -25.83 11.44 -4.35
CA LYS A 46 -25.74 10.23 -5.14
C LYS A 46 -27.10 9.57 -5.22
N ASN A 47 -27.54 9.30 -6.44
CA ASN A 47 -28.81 8.63 -6.70
C ASN A 47 -28.64 7.10 -6.67
N PHE A 48 -29.58 6.44 -6.01
CA PHE A 48 -29.73 4.99 -5.89
C PHE A 48 -31.15 4.61 -6.33
N GLY A 49 -31.40 4.67 -7.64
CA GLY A 49 -32.74 4.50 -8.20
C GLY A 49 -33.65 5.64 -7.78
N GLU A 50 -34.68 5.34 -6.99
CA GLU A 50 -35.65 6.32 -6.48
C GLU A 50 -35.16 7.05 -5.21
N HIS A 51 -34.05 6.60 -4.61
CA HIS A 51 -33.51 7.20 -3.40
C HIS A 51 -32.32 8.10 -3.70
N GLU A 52 -32.24 9.23 -2.99
CA GLU A 52 -31.09 10.14 -3.04
C GLU A 52 -30.35 10.10 -1.70
N TYR A 53 -29.05 9.83 -1.73
CA TYR A 53 -28.17 10.03 -0.58
C TYR A 53 -27.51 11.40 -0.71
N GLN A 54 -27.76 12.28 0.27
CA GLN A 54 -27.16 13.61 0.32
C GLN A 54 -25.91 13.57 1.20
N PHE A 55 -24.79 14.02 0.64
CA PHE A 55 -23.54 14.07 1.40
C PHE A 55 -23.58 15.19 2.44
N ASN A 56 -22.92 14.97 3.58
CA ASN A 56 -22.78 16.01 4.60
C ASN A 56 -21.75 17.05 4.16
N THR A 57 -22.24 18.18 3.65
CA THR A 57 -21.43 19.25 3.08
C THR A 57 -20.61 20.00 4.12
N LEU A 58 -21.04 19.99 5.40
CA LEU A 58 -20.28 20.58 6.50
C LEU A 58 -19.00 19.77 6.75
N ILE A 59 -19.11 18.44 6.82
CA ILE A 59 -17.95 17.55 6.99
C ILE A 59 -17.00 17.69 5.81
N ILE A 60 -17.53 17.66 4.58
CA ILE A 60 -16.69 17.82 3.37
C ILE A 60 -15.95 19.15 3.40
N LYS A 61 -16.64 20.24 3.75
CA LYS A 61 -16.03 21.57 3.83
C LYS A 61 -14.91 21.60 4.87
N GLU A 62 -15.16 21.08 6.07
CA GLU A 62 -14.17 21.01 7.15
C GLU A 62 -12.91 20.25 6.71
N MET A 63 -13.07 19.08 6.07
CA MET A 63 -11.94 18.30 5.56
C MET A 63 -11.16 19.05 4.46
N LEU A 64 -11.84 19.73 3.54
CA LEU A 64 -11.18 20.51 2.48
C LEU A 64 -10.45 21.74 3.04
N GLU A 65 -11.03 22.41 4.04
CA GLU A 65 -10.39 23.53 4.73
C GLU A 65 -9.14 23.07 5.51
N ASP A 66 -9.23 21.96 6.23
CA ASP A 66 -8.11 21.33 6.95
C ASP A 66 -6.96 20.99 5.99
N MET A 67 -7.26 20.33 4.87
CA MET A 67 -6.27 20.04 3.83
C MET A 67 -5.61 21.30 3.27
N HIS A 68 -6.39 22.34 2.95
CA HIS A 68 -5.85 23.55 2.34
C HIS A 68 -5.00 24.41 3.30
N THR A 69 -5.35 24.40 4.58
CA THR A 69 -4.68 25.22 5.60
C THR A 69 -3.46 24.54 6.22
N SER A 70 -3.38 23.21 6.13
CA SER A 70 -2.22 22.42 6.56
C SER A 70 -1.00 22.65 5.68
N SER A 71 0.19 22.44 6.24
CA SER A 71 1.42 22.53 5.44
C SER A 71 1.50 21.40 4.40
N LYS A 72 2.25 21.61 3.31
CA LYS A 72 2.37 20.60 2.24
C LYS A 72 2.90 19.26 2.77
N ASP A 73 3.81 19.32 3.74
CA ASP A 73 4.51 18.15 4.30
C ASP A 73 3.77 17.53 5.50
N GLU A 74 2.68 18.14 5.96
CA GLU A 74 1.88 17.63 7.08
C GLU A 74 0.82 16.65 6.61
N LEU A 75 0.81 15.46 7.21
CA LEU A 75 -0.14 14.41 6.88
C LEU A 75 -1.50 14.73 7.51
N VAL A 76 -2.50 14.93 6.66
CA VAL A 76 -3.87 15.28 7.08
C VAL A 76 -4.75 14.04 7.16
N LEU A 77 -5.87 14.15 7.87
CA LEU A 77 -6.72 13.00 8.18
C LEU A 77 -7.15 12.20 6.94
N PHE A 78 -7.62 12.90 5.90
CA PHE A 78 -8.05 12.26 4.66
C PHE A 78 -6.90 11.50 3.97
N GLU A 79 -5.75 12.13 3.85
CA GLU A 79 -4.53 11.57 3.26
C GLU A 79 -4.09 10.31 4.00
N TYR A 80 -3.97 10.41 5.32
CA TYR A 80 -3.63 9.28 6.18
C TYR A 80 -4.57 8.08 5.97
N PHE A 81 -5.88 8.31 5.95
CA PHE A 81 -6.86 7.23 5.77
C PHE A 81 -6.83 6.64 4.37
N VAL A 82 -6.65 7.44 3.32
CA VAL A 82 -6.47 6.94 1.95
C VAL A 82 -5.24 6.04 1.89
N GLU A 83 -4.10 6.55 2.34
CA GLU A 83 -2.82 5.87 2.21
C GLU A 83 -2.78 4.58 3.03
N MET A 84 -3.10 4.64 4.32
CA MET A 84 -3.03 3.46 5.19
C MET A 84 -4.01 2.36 4.79
N ASN A 85 -5.23 2.72 4.35
CA ASN A 85 -6.17 1.69 3.90
C ASN A 85 -5.76 1.09 2.55
N ALA A 86 -5.20 1.90 1.64
CA ALA A 86 -4.70 1.37 0.39
C ALA A 86 -3.48 0.47 0.60
N PHE A 87 -2.50 0.88 1.43
CA PHE A 87 -1.34 0.05 1.79
C PHE A 87 -1.79 -1.28 2.40
N ARG A 88 -2.77 -1.24 3.33
CA ARG A 88 -3.37 -2.43 3.92
C ARG A 88 -3.96 -3.34 2.85
N GLY A 89 -4.81 -2.79 1.98
CA GLY A 89 -5.49 -3.55 0.93
C GLY A 89 -4.52 -4.18 -0.06
N ILE A 90 -3.52 -3.42 -0.52
CA ILE A 90 -2.49 -3.89 -1.46
C ILE A 90 -1.64 -4.99 -0.83
N CYS A 91 -1.07 -4.75 0.36
CA CYS A 91 -0.18 -5.72 1.00
C CYS A 91 -0.94 -6.99 1.39
N MET A 92 -2.19 -6.88 1.84
CA MET A 92 -3.04 -8.04 2.11
C MET A 92 -3.29 -8.87 0.86
N ALA A 93 -3.79 -8.24 -0.21
CA ALA A 93 -4.09 -8.92 -1.45
C ALA A 93 -2.83 -9.55 -2.08
N MET A 94 -1.70 -8.85 -2.07
CA MET A 94 -0.43 -9.36 -2.57
C MET A 94 0.06 -10.57 -1.75
N VAL A 95 0.01 -10.51 -0.42
CA VAL A 95 0.40 -11.66 0.44
C VAL A 95 -0.48 -12.87 0.18
N GLU A 96 -1.79 -12.68 0.03
CA GLU A 96 -2.69 -13.81 -0.26
C GLU A 96 -2.44 -14.37 -1.67
N ALA A 97 -2.24 -13.54 -2.70
CA ALA A 97 -1.85 -14.01 -4.03
C ALA A 97 -0.57 -14.87 -4.00
N LEU A 98 0.45 -14.42 -3.28
CA LEU A 98 1.72 -15.16 -3.13
C LEU A 98 1.60 -16.46 -2.30
N ARG A 99 0.52 -16.63 -1.53
CA ARG A 99 0.25 -17.85 -0.75
C ARG A 99 -0.52 -18.92 -1.53
N LEU A 100 -1.23 -18.54 -2.60
CA LEU A 100 -2.03 -19.48 -3.38
C LEU A 100 -1.19 -20.48 -4.20
N HIS A 101 0.15 -20.34 -4.21
CA HIS A 101 1.07 -21.23 -4.92
C HIS A 101 0.76 -21.39 -6.42
N GLY A 102 0.16 -20.37 -7.03
CA GLY A 102 -0.15 -20.33 -8.46
C GLY A 102 0.96 -19.71 -9.32
N ASP A 103 0.64 -19.51 -10.60
CA ASP A 103 1.55 -19.02 -11.63
C ASP A 103 2.09 -17.62 -11.30
N PHE A 104 1.28 -16.79 -10.64
CA PHE A 104 1.73 -15.48 -10.18
C PHE A 104 2.91 -15.60 -9.20
N LYS A 105 2.84 -16.51 -8.22
CA LYS A 105 3.93 -16.70 -7.26
C LYS A 105 5.23 -17.09 -7.96
N ILE A 106 5.15 -18.03 -8.90
CA ILE A 106 6.30 -18.50 -9.68
C ILE A 106 6.91 -17.33 -10.44
N PHE A 107 6.08 -16.53 -11.11
CA PHE A 107 6.53 -15.33 -11.81
C PHE A 107 7.26 -14.35 -10.88
N ILE A 108 6.75 -14.10 -9.67
CA ILE A 108 7.38 -13.18 -8.72
C ILE A 108 8.70 -13.73 -8.17
N GLU A 109 8.76 -15.04 -7.89
CA GLU A 109 10.00 -15.73 -7.49
C GLU A 109 11.08 -15.60 -8.56
N GLU A 110 10.72 -15.75 -9.83
CA GLU A 110 11.65 -15.57 -10.95
C GLU A 110 12.11 -14.12 -11.11
N LYS A 111 11.19 -13.15 -10.94
CA LYS A 111 11.50 -11.72 -11.11
C LYS A 111 12.37 -11.16 -10.00
N LEU A 112 12.10 -11.53 -8.75
CA LEU A 112 12.81 -11.00 -7.59
C LEU A 112 14.00 -11.88 -7.17
N ASN A 113 14.03 -13.15 -7.61
CA ASN A 113 15.10 -14.10 -7.35
C ASN A 113 15.48 -14.12 -5.86
N ALA A 114 16.75 -13.81 -5.53
CA ALA A 114 17.24 -13.83 -4.15
C ALA A 114 16.50 -12.85 -3.21
N GLN A 115 15.86 -11.79 -3.75
CA GLN A 115 15.11 -10.81 -2.96
C GLN A 115 13.65 -11.22 -2.69
N TYR A 116 13.16 -12.31 -3.30
CA TYR A 116 11.76 -12.73 -3.16
C TYR A 116 11.34 -12.93 -1.70
N GLU A 117 12.15 -13.64 -0.94
CA GLU A 117 11.87 -13.99 0.45
C GLU A 117 11.89 -12.76 1.37
N ASP A 118 12.74 -11.77 1.10
CA ASP A 118 12.75 -10.49 1.82
C ASP A 118 11.55 -9.61 1.43
N PHE A 119 11.17 -9.59 0.15
CA PHE A 119 9.96 -8.93 -0.32
C PHE A 119 8.69 -9.49 0.33
N PHE A 120 8.55 -10.81 0.36
CA PHE A 120 7.41 -11.47 0.99
C PHE A 120 7.34 -11.19 2.50
N ASP A 121 8.49 -11.18 3.18
CA ASP A 121 8.57 -10.87 4.61
C ASP A 121 8.23 -9.40 4.89
N LEU A 122 8.69 -8.48 4.04
CA LEU A 122 8.36 -7.05 4.09
C LEU A 122 6.85 -6.83 3.94
N LEU A 123 6.23 -7.41 2.91
CA LEU A 123 4.79 -7.33 2.69
C LEU A 123 4.00 -7.94 3.86
N SER A 124 4.46 -9.09 4.38
CA SER A 124 3.84 -9.75 5.53
C SER A 124 3.90 -8.87 6.78
N PHE A 125 5.02 -8.20 7.01
CA PHE A 125 5.20 -7.28 8.13
C PHE A 125 4.23 -6.10 8.02
N VAL A 126 4.24 -5.37 6.90
CA VAL A 126 3.31 -4.25 6.66
C VAL A 126 1.87 -4.70 6.82
N ARG A 127 1.49 -5.82 6.20
CA ARG A 127 0.14 -6.37 6.30
C ARG A 127 -0.25 -6.65 7.76
N ASN A 128 0.64 -7.22 8.56
CA ASN A 128 0.33 -7.57 9.95
C ASN A 128 0.13 -6.32 10.80
N VAL A 129 1.08 -5.38 10.75
CA VAL A 129 0.99 -4.10 11.47
C VAL A 129 -0.31 -3.39 11.14
N LEU A 130 -0.62 -3.25 9.84
CA LEU A 130 -1.83 -2.56 9.40
C LEU A 130 -3.11 -3.34 9.72
N SER A 131 -3.09 -4.67 9.87
CA SER A 131 -4.29 -5.47 10.17
C SER A 131 -4.64 -5.49 11.66
N HIS A 132 -3.65 -5.30 12.54
CA HIS A 132 -3.87 -5.38 13.98
C HIS A 132 -4.11 -4.03 14.65
N ASN A 133 -3.83 -2.94 13.95
CA ASN A 133 -3.98 -1.59 14.45
C ASN A 133 -5.27 -0.94 13.94
N ILE A 134 -6.07 -0.44 14.89
CA ILE A 134 -7.34 0.28 14.65
C ILE A 134 -7.26 1.76 15.03
N HIS A 135 -6.10 2.24 15.48
CA HIS A 135 -5.88 3.61 15.93
C HIS A 135 -5.38 4.51 14.80
N ALA A 136 -5.62 5.81 14.96
CA ALA A 136 -5.12 6.84 14.05
C ALA A 136 -3.58 6.94 14.08
N ASP A 137 -2.94 6.56 15.18
CA ASP A 137 -1.50 6.38 15.26
C ASP A 137 -1.20 4.88 15.34
N ILE A 138 -0.44 4.36 14.37
CA ILE A 138 -0.12 2.94 14.28
C ILE A 138 1.20 2.70 15.00
N TYR A 139 1.13 1.90 16.06
CA TYR A 139 2.28 1.45 16.84
C TYR A 139 2.44 -0.06 16.68
N LEU A 140 3.68 -0.53 16.76
CA LEU A 140 3.97 -1.95 16.66
C LEU A 140 3.46 -2.70 17.90
N ASP A 141 2.78 -3.82 17.65
CA ASP A 141 2.57 -4.89 18.62
C ASP A 141 3.54 -6.03 18.31
N ARG A 142 4.03 -6.74 19.32
CA ARG A 142 4.90 -7.90 19.15
C ARG A 142 4.32 -8.94 18.18
N LYS A 143 3.00 -9.12 18.16
CA LYS A 143 2.33 -10.07 17.26
C LYS A 143 2.48 -9.69 15.78
N ASP A 144 2.86 -8.45 15.48
CA ASP A 144 3.03 -7.97 14.10
C ASP A 144 4.26 -8.58 13.42
N TYR A 145 5.33 -8.80 14.20
CA TYR A 145 6.64 -9.21 13.66
C TYR A 145 7.16 -10.55 14.18
N GLU A 146 6.71 -11.04 15.35
CA GLU A 146 7.21 -12.27 15.96
C GLU A 146 7.04 -13.50 15.02
N GLY A 147 5.91 -13.60 14.32
CA GLY A 147 5.66 -14.71 13.39
C GLY A 147 6.66 -14.75 12.22
N THR A 148 6.95 -13.59 11.64
CA THR A 148 7.95 -13.42 10.57
C THR A 148 9.35 -13.71 11.13
N HIS A 149 9.66 -13.20 12.30
CA HIS A 149 10.95 -13.40 12.95
C HIS A 149 11.25 -14.89 13.18
N GLN A 150 10.34 -15.60 13.82
CA GLN A 150 10.49 -17.03 14.09
C GLN A 150 10.57 -17.86 12.81
N ARG A 151 9.84 -17.49 11.74
CA ARG A 151 9.96 -18.16 10.43
C ARG A 151 11.35 -18.00 9.85
N ARG A 152 11.90 -16.78 9.82
CA ARG A 152 13.22 -16.51 9.25
C ARG A 152 14.34 -17.24 9.99
N LEU A 153 14.27 -17.27 11.33
CA LEU A 153 15.23 -18.01 12.16
C LEU A 153 15.22 -19.51 11.84
N ARG A 154 14.03 -20.13 11.69
CA ARG A 154 13.91 -21.54 11.30
C ARG A 154 14.46 -21.85 9.90
N GLN A 155 14.44 -20.87 9.01
CA GLN A 155 14.94 -20.99 7.64
C GLN A 155 16.41 -20.54 7.49
N HIS A 156 17.10 -20.24 8.60
CA HIS A 156 18.48 -19.77 8.61
C HIS A 156 18.72 -18.48 7.79
N ARG A 157 17.70 -17.61 7.68
CA ARG A 157 17.76 -16.34 6.94
C ARG A 157 18.18 -15.14 7.82
N GLY A 158 18.34 -15.34 9.13
CA GLY A 158 18.63 -14.28 10.10
C GLY A 158 17.44 -13.35 10.36
N SER A 159 17.63 -12.35 11.21
CA SER A 159 16.58 -11.42 11.68
C SER A 159 16.35 -10.22 10.76
N LYS A 160 17.31 -9.89 9.88
CA LYS A 160 17.20 -8.72 9.00
C LYS A 160 16.43 -9.02 7.73
N ILE A 161 15.41 -8.23 7.44
CA ILE A 161 14.75 -8.14 6.13
C ILE A 161 15.47 -7.03 5.36
N GLN A 162 16.07 -7.34 4.22
CA GLN A 162 16.76 -6.36 3.37
C GLN A 162 16.22 -6.43 1.95
N PHE A 163 15.68 -5.31 1.48
CA PHE A 163 15.11 -5.23 0.14
C PHE A 163 15.65 -3.98 -0.56
N ASP A 164 16.18 -4.13 -1.75
CA ASP A 164 16.69 -3.02 -2.57
C ASP A 164 16.17 -3.14 -3.99
N PHE A 165 15.37 -2.17 -4.41
CA PHE A 165 14.70 -2.21 -5.69
C PHE A 165 14.84 -0.89 -6.43
N LYS A 166 15.36 -0.98 -7.65
CA LYS A 166 15.40 0.11 -8.64
C LYS A 166 14.70 -0.33 -9.91
N TYR A 167 13.69 0.43 -10.35
CA TYR A 167 12.90 0.05 -11.53
C TYR A 167 13.76 -0.09 -12.78
N ALA A 168 14.68 0.84 -13.03
CA ALA A 168 15.53 0.79 -14.21
C ALA A 168 16.42 -0.48 -14.29
N ALA A 169 16.76 -1.07 -13.14
CA ALA A 169 17.59 -2.27 -13.08
C ALA A 169 16.76 -3.57 -13.01
N HIS A 170 15.70 -3.58 -12.22
CA HIS A 170 14.97 -4.80 -11.87
C HIS A 170 13.68 -4.99 -12.67
N LEU A 171 13.04 -3.90 -13.11
CA LEU A 171 11.80 -3.94 -13.88
C LEU A 171 11.80 -2.85 -14.98
N PRO A 172 12.76 -2.89 -15.93
CA PRO A 172 12.95 -1.83 -16.92
C PRO A 172 11.74 -1.65 -17.86
N GLN A 173 10.86 -2.64 -17.95
CA GLN A 173 9.65 -2.61 -18.77
C GLN A 173 8.67 -1.50 -18.34
N MET A 174 8.68 -1.12 -17.07
CA MET A 174 7.72 -0.14 -16.50
C MET A 174 8.15 1.32 -16.65
N LYS A 175 9.24 1.63 -17.36
CA LYS A 175 9.75 2.99 -17.64
C LYS A 175 9.75 3.90 -16.40
N ALA A 176 10.80 3.77 -15.61
CA ALA A 176 11.01 4.61 -14.43
C ALA A 176 11.16 6.11 -14.78
N PRO A 177 10.72 7.04 -13.90
CA PRO A 177 10.96 8.48 -14.03
C PRO A 177 12.46 8.85 -14.06
N SER A 178 13.30 8.08 -13.38
CA SER A 178 14.76 8.22 -13.41
C SER A 178 15.45 6.87 -13.15
N ILE A 179 16.76 6.81 -13.39
CA ILE A 179 17.56 5.60 -13.15
C ILE A 179 17.66 5.22 -11.66
N GLU A 180 17.52 6.20 -10.76
CA GLU A 180 17.57 6.00 -9.30
C GLU A 180 16.18 5.79 -8.69
N TYR A 181 15.11 5.84 -9.49
CA TYR A 181 13.76 5.69 -8.98
C TYR A 181 13.52 4.25 -8.49
N GLY A 182 13.26 4.14 -7.19
CA GLY A 182 13.35 2.91 -6.44
C GLY A 182 13.36 3.18 -4.93
N PHE A 183 13.52 2.12 -4.15
CA PHE A 183 13.64 2.23 -2.69
C PHE A 183 14.51 1.10 -2.15
N SER A 184 15.10 1.36 -0.99
CA SER A 184 15.78 0.35 -0.20
C SER A 184 15.19 0.38 1.20
N SER A 185 14.88 -0.79 1.74
CA SER A 185 14.29 -0.98 3.07
C SER A 185 15.13 -1.99 3.86
N SER A 186 15.34 -1.71 5.14
CA SER A 186 16.07 -2.60 6.05
C SER A 186 15.39 -2.63 7.41
N ILE A 187 14.77 -3.76 7.74
CA ILE A 187 14.12 -3.98 9.04
C ILE A 187 14.92 -5.04 9.80
N ASP A 188 15.40 -4.71 10.99
CA ASP A 188 16.03 -5.68 11.88
C ASP A 188 15.04 -6.11 12.97
N LEU A 189 14.53 -7.34 12.83
CA LEU A 189 13.48 -7.87 13.70
C LEU A 189 13.96 -8.07 15.16
N ASP A 190 15.28 -8.16 15.41
CA ASP A 190 15.82 -8.26 16.77
C ASP A 190 15.74 -6.93 17.53
N PHE A 191 15.69 -5.80 16.82
CA PHE A 191 15.67 -4.46 17.42
C PHE A 191 14.27 -3.83 17.46
N LEU A 192 13.26 -4.48 16.87
CA LEU A 192 11.88 -4.02 16.97
C LEU A 192 11.36 -4.12 18.40
N LYS A 193 10.61 -3.11 18.81
CA LYS A 193 9.97 -3.02 20.13
C LYS A 193 8.50 -2.69 19.98
N GLU A 194 7.70 -3.21 20.92
CA GLU A 194 6.33 -2.72 21.13
C GLU A 194 6.34 -1.19 21.32
N ASP A 195 5.25 -0.54 20.92
CA ASP A 195 5.06 0.91 21.00
C ASP A 195 6.03 1.74 20.13
N THR A 196 6.80 1.11 19.23
CA THR A 196 7.53 1.84 18.18
C THR A 196 6.51 2.33 17.14
N ALA A 197 6.56 3.60 16.76
CA ALA A 197 5.68 4.12 15.72
C ALA A 197 6.01 3.42 14.38
N PHE A 198 4.98 3.00 13.64
CA PHE A 198 5.20 2.25 12.41
C PHE A 198 6.01 3.04 11.37
N LEU A 199 5.75 4.35 11.28
CA LEU A 199 6.45 5.23 10.35
C LEU A 199 7.92 5.51 10.72
N ASP A 200 8.33 5.19 11.95
CA ASP A 200 9.75 5.20 12.36
C ASP A 200 10.50 3.94 11.86
N VAL A 201 9.76 2.89 11.49
CA VAL A 201 10.31 1.63 10.96
C VAL A 201 10.27 1.58 9.44
N LEU A 202 9.17 2.05 8.84
CA LEU A 202 9.03 2.21 7.39
C LEU A 202 8.44 3.57 7.07
N SER A 203 9.18 4.37 6.31
CA SER A 203 8.73 5.68 5.87
C SER A 203 7.54 5.60 4.91
N LEU A 204 6.78 6.69 4.79
CA LEU A 204 5.72 6.81 3.78
C LEU A 204 6.25 6.60 2.36
N TRP A 205 7.48 7.05 2.08
CA TRP A 205 8.15 6.80 0.80
C TRP A 205 8.28 5.30 0.52
N GLU A 206 8.79 4.52 1.48
CA GLU A 206 8.92 3.08 1.32
C GLU A 206 7.56 2.41 1.13
N LEU A 207 6.53 2.82 1.87
CA LEU A 207 5.17 2.28 1.71
C LEU A 207 4.56 2.58 0.34
N MET A 208 4.72 3.81 -0.17
CA MET A 208 4.30 4.20 -1.52
C MET A 208 5.02 3.37 -2.58
N MET A 209 6.33 3.17 -2.44
CA MET A 209 7.14 2.41 -3.39
C MET A 209 6.84 0.90 -3.33
N ILE A 210 6.54 0.34 -2.15
CA ILE A 210 6.03 -1.03 -2.01
C ILE A 210 4.70 -1.17 -2.74
N ALA A 211 3.77 -0.24 -2.55
CA ALA A 211 2.46 -0.25 -3.20
C ALA A 211 2.58 -0.18 -4.74
N GLU A 212 3.42 0.72 -5.24
CA GLU A 212 3.70 0.84 -6.68
C GLU A 212 4.36 -0.42 -7.23
N LEU A 213 5.31 -1.01 -6.50
CA LEU A 213 5.96 -2.25 -6.92
C LEU A 213 4.96 -3.40 -7.03
N CYS A 214 4.10 -3.57 -6.03
CA CYS A 214 3.02 -4.57 -6.08
C CYS A 214 2.14 -4.38 -7.31
N PHE A 215 1.64 -3.17 -7.56
CA PHE A 215 0.83 -2.86 -8.72
C PHE A 215 1.55 -3.19 -10.04
N ASN A 216 2.79 -2.71 -10.19
CA ASN A 216 3.56 -2.91 -11.40
C ASN A 216 3.89 -4.39 -11.64
N LEU A 217 4.16 -5.18 -10.61
CA LEU A 217 4.34 -6.62 -10.74
C LEU A 217 3.07 -7.32 -11.23
N VAL A 218 1.89 -6.92 -10.74
CA VAL A 218 0.60 -7.44 -11.20
C VAL A 218 0.35 -7.10 -12.67
N ILE A 219 0.51 -5.83 -13.06
CA ILE A 219 0.32 -5.41 -14.46
C ILE A 219 1.29 -6.15 -15.38
N PHE A 220 2.55 -6.30 -14.98
CA PHE A 220 3.53 -6.98 -15.82
C PHE A 220 3.21 -8.48 -15.99
N TYR A 221 2.77 -9.14 -14.92
CA TYR A 221 2.31 -10.53 -14.99
C TYR A 221 1.15 -10.68 -15.99
N LYS A 222 0.12 -9.82 -15.89
CA LYS A 222 -1.05 -9.86 -16.79
C LYS A 222 -0.65 -9.66 -18.25
N LEU A 223 0.17 -8.65 -18.53
CA LEU A 223 0.69 -8.40 -19.89
C LEU A 223 1.51 -9.58 -20.43
N SER A 224 2.26 -10.27 -19.57
CA SER A 224 3.06 -11.44 -19.95
C SER A 224 2.19 -12.67 -20.22
N SER A 225 1.04 -12.80 -19.56
CA SER A 225 0.09 -13.90 -19.74
C SER A 225 -0.80 -13.77 -20.99
N GLU A 226 -0.95 -12.56 -21.51
CA GLU A 226 -1.73 -12.26 -22.73
C GLU A 226 -0.89 -12.34 -24.03
N SER A 227 0.42 -12.58 -23.90
CA SER A 227 1.41 -12.63 -25.00
C SER A 227 1.72 -14.07 -25.44
#